data_AF-A0A2D6XJ12-F1
#
_entry.id   AF-A0A2D6XJ12-F1
#
_cell.length_a   1.000
_cell.length_b   1.000
_cell.length_c   1.000
_cell.angle_alpha   90.00
_cell.angle_beta   90.00
_cell.angle_gamma   90.00
#
_symmetry.space_group_name_H-M   'P 1'
#
loop_
_entity.id
_entity.type
_entity.pdbx_description
1 polymer ?
#
loop_
_entity_poly.entity_id
_entity_poly.type
_entity_poly.pdbx_seq_one_letter_code
_entity_poly.pdbx_strand_id
1 'polypeptide(L)'
;MSKVLTGGFPNLDVRRRDVMAALNEFARNVERLRNRIAEVVSFNRVLYYSQNGEPSTTDVEDGQIAVWKDADAASTNPTHYIVYNDGGTIVTWASDNLVP
;
A
#
# COMPACT_ATOMS: atom_id res chain seq x y z
N MET A 1 -62.94 -27.62 15.95
CA MET A 1 -62.10 -26.45 16.29
C MET A 1 -60.80 -26.56 15.50
N SER A 2 -60.66 -25.81 14.41
CA SER A 2 -59.46 -25.83 13.55
C SER A 2 -58.54 -24.67 13.93
N LYS A 3 -57.32 -24.98 14.38
CA LYS A 3 -56.26 -23.98 14.61
C LYS A 3 -55.62 -23.66 13.26
N VAL A 4 -55.90 -22.47 12.75
CA VAL A 4 -55.18 -21.92 11.59
C VAL A 4 -53.77 -21.56 12.05
N LEU A 5 -52.77 -22.24 11.49
CA LEU A 5 -51.36 -21.90 11.64
C LEU A 5 -51.07 -20.65 10.79
N THR A 6 -51.14 -19.48 11.41
CA THR A 6 -50.63 -18.24 10.81
C THR A 6 -49.10 -18.24 10.91
N GLY A 7 -48.45 -19.03 10.05
CA GLY A 7 -47.03 -18.88 9.78
C GLY A 7 -46.81 -17.52 9.15
N GLY A 8 -46.38 -16.54 9.95
CA GLY A 8 -46.08 -15.19 9.50
C GLY A 8 -44.95 -15.24 8.46
N PHE A 9 -45.28 -14.97 7.20
CA PHE A 9 -44.27 -14.70 6.19
C PHE A 9 -43.42 -13.53 6.67
N PRO A 10 -42.07 -13.65 6.71
CA PRO A 10 -41.22 -12.53 7.03
C PRO A 10 -41.53 -11.40 6.05
N ASN A 11 -41.86 -10.23 6.59
CA ASN A 11 -42.25 -9.06 5.81
C ASN A 11 -41.18 -8.79 4.74
N LEU A 12 -41.59 -8.75 3.46
CA LEU A 12 -40.67 -8.63 2.31
C LEU A 12 -39.77 -7.38 2.43
N ASP A 13 -40.27 -6.34 3.10
CA ASP A 13 -39.50 -5.13 3.40
C ASP A 13 -38.33 -5.36 4.34
N VAL A 14 -38.45 -6.29 5.30
CA VAL A 14 -37.36 -6.66 6.21
C VAL A 14 -36.28 -7.40 5.43
N ARG A 15 -36.65 -8.40 4.62
CA ARG A 15 -35.71 -9.13 3.76
C ARG A 15 -34.99 -8.21 2.78
N ARG A 16 -35.71 -7.27 2.17
CA ARG A 16 -35.12 -6.27 1.27
C ARG A 16 -34.12 -5.39 2.02
N ARG A 17 -34.44 -4.95 3.23
CA ARG A 17 -33.55 -4.12 4.06
C ARG A 17 -32.27 -4.88 4.43
N ASP A 18 -32.38 -6.14 4.83
CA ASP A 18 -31.24 -6.97 5.22
C ASP A 18 -30.32 -7.23 4.03
N VAL A 19 -30.88 -7.52 2.85
CA VAL A 19 -30.11 -7.69 1.61
C VAL A 19 -29.38 -6.40 1.23
N MET A 20 -30.04 -5.24 1.32
CA MET A 20 -29.40 -3.96 1.04
C MET A 20 -28.31 -3.62 2.05
N ALA A 21 -28.49 -3.96 3.32
CA ALA A 21 -27.46 -3.80 4.35
C ALA A 21 -26.22 -4.66 4.04
N ALA A 22 -26.41 -5.93 3.70
CA ALA A 22 -25.33 -6.83 3.33
C ALA A 22 -24.58 -6.37 2.06
N LEU A 23 -25.30 -5.88 1.05
CA LEU A 23 -24.68 -5.32 -0.17
C LEU A 23 -23.85 -4.08 0.13
N ASN A 24 -24.34 -3.19 0.99
CA ASN A 24 -23.58 -2.00 1.41
C ASN A 24 -22.33 -2.36 2.21
N GLU A 25 -22.42 -3.35 3.09
CA GLU A 25 -21.27 -3.84 3.85
C GLU A 25 -20.24 -4.49 2.93
N PHE A 26 -20.68 -5.31 1.98
CA PHE A 26 -19.82 -5.88 0.96
C PHE A 26 -19.10 -4.81 0.15
N ALA A 27 -19.82 -3.79 -0.34
CA ALA A 27 -19.23 -2.69 -1.10
C ALA A 27 -18.14 -1.96 -0.30
N ARG A 28 -18.39 -1.67 0.99
CA ARG A 28 -17.40 -1.06 1.89
C ARG A 28 -16.17 -1.95 2.08
N ASN A 29 -16.36 -3.26 2.22
CA ASN A 29 -15.25 -4.20 2.39
C ASN A 29 -14.40 -4.32 1.12
N VAL A 30 -15.04 -4.31 -0.05
CA VAL A 30 -14.33 -4.27 -1.34
C VAL A 30 -13.51 -2.98 -1.48
N GLU A 31 -14.07 -1.83 -1.09
CA GLU A 31 -13.35 -0.55 -1.14
C GLU A 31 -12.14 -0.53 -0.19
N ARG A 32 -12.32 -1.04 1.04
CA ARG A 32 -11.20 -1.21 1.99
C ARG A 32 -10.12 -2.13 1.43
N LEU A 33 -10.50 -3.25 0.83
CA LEU A 33 -9.58 -4.20 0.22
C LEU A 33 -8.82 -3.55 -0.95
N ARG A 34 -9.51 -2.81 -1.82
CA ARG A 34 -8.89 -2.07 -2.92
C ARG A 34 -7.83 -1.09 -2.42
N ASN A 35 -8.16 -0.29 -1.41
CA ASN A 35 -7.23 0.70 -0.88
C ASN A 35 -5.99 0.02 -0.27
N ARG A 36 -6.19 -1.10 0.44
CA ARG A 36 -5.11 -1.88 1.04
C ARG A 36 -4.23 -2.58 -0.01
N ILE A 37 -4.81 -3.07 -1.10
CA ILE A 37 -4.04 -3.59 -2.24
C ILE A 37 -3.25 -2.46 -2.91
N ALA A 38 -3.84 -1.28 -3.11
CA ALA A 38 -3.16 -0.14 -3.70
C ALA A 38 -1.96 0.32 -2.84
N GLU A 39 -2.10 0.27 -1.52
CA GLU A 39 -1.03 0.51 -0.56
C GLU A 39 0.09 -0.53 -0.70
N VAL A 40 -0.23 -1.82 -0.73
CA VAL A 40 0.75 -2.91 -0.90
C VAL A 40 1.46 -2.86 -2.27
N VAL A 41 0.74 -2.51 -3.34
CA VAL A 41 1.33 -2.38 -4.68
C VAL A 41 2.24 -1.16 -4.75
N SER A 42 1.85 -0.05 -4.12
CA SER A 42 2.69 1.16 -4.03
C SER A 42 3.95 0.91 -3.20
N PHE A 43 3.84 0.12 -2.13
CA PHE A 43 4.99 -0.31 -1.31
C PHE A 43 6.00 -1.14 -2.11
N ASN A 44 5.51 -2.01 -3.00
CA ASN A 44 6.38 -2.83 -3.87
C ASN A 44 6.92 -2.07 -5.09
N ARG A 45 6.56 -0.80 -5.27
CA ARG A 45 7.12 0.01 -6.34
C ARG A 45 8.50 0.50 -5.91
N VAL A 46 9.53 -0.07 -6.53
CA VAL A 46 10.89 0.46 -6.44
C VAL A 46 10.92 1.80 -7.17
N LEU A 47 11.19 2.88 -6.45
CA LEU A 47 11.35 4.22 -7.02
C LEU A 47 12.79 4.44 -7.48
N TYR A 48 12.98 5.30 -8.47
CA TYR A 48 14.31 5.66 -8.97
C TYR A 48 14.45 7.18 -8.96
N TYR A 49 15.52 7.67 -8.33
CA TYR A 49 15.86 9.08 -8.24
C TYR A 49 17.25 9.33 -8.81
N SER A 50 17.41 10.45 -9.50
CA SER A 50 18.72 10.96 -9.90
C SER A 50 18.78 12.41 -9.47
N GLN A 51 19.48 12.68 -8.37
CA GLN A 51 19.55 14.01 -7.78
C GLN A 51 20.86 14.21 -7.04
N ASN A 52 21.12 15.48 -6.74
CA ASN A 52 22.26 15.91 -5.94
C ASN A 52 21.90 15.73 -4.46
N GLY A 53 22.78 15.07 -3.70
CA GLY A 53 22.57 14.84 -2.27
C GLY A 53 21.60 13.70 -1.93
N GLU A 54 21.75 13.18 -0.71
CA GLU A 54 21.00 12.03 -0.21
C GLU A 54 19.49 12.31 -0.16
N PRO A 55 18.63 11.38 -0.61
CA PRO A 55 17.18 11.51 -0.47
C PRO A 55 16.75 11.64 0.98
N SER A 56 15.66 12.36 1.20
CA SER A 56 15.08 12.60 2.52
C SER A 56 13.78 11.83 2.72
N THR A 57 13.21 11.93 3.92
CA THR A 57 11.90 11.34 4.24
C THR A 57 10.73 11.97 3.47
N THR A 58 10.94 13.08 2.76
CA THR A 58 9.93 13.61 1.82
C THR A 58 10.00 12.92 0.46
N ASP A 59 11.13 12.30 0.13
CA ASP A 59 11.38 11.62 -1.14
C ASP A 59 11.09 10.12 -1.03
N VAL A 60 11.30 9.51 0.14
CA VAL A 60 11.06 8.08 0.40
C VAL A 60 10.09 7.94 1.56
N GLU A 61 8.90 7.37 1.31
CA GLU A 61 7.91 7.11 2.36
C GLU A 61 8.39 6.02 3.33
N ASP A 62 7.82 5.99 4.53
CA ASP A 62 8.20 4.99 5.55
C ASP A 62 8.01 3.55 5.04
N GLY A 63 9.02 2.71 5.24
CA GLY A 63 9.11 1.34 4.75
C GLY A 63 9.33 1.20 3.24
N GLN A 64 9.45 2.29 2.49
CA GLN A 64 9.65 2.22 1.05
C GLN A 64 11.13 2.01 0.70
N ILE A 65 11.37 1.26 -0.38
CA ILE A 65 12.69 1.09 -0.99
C ILE A 65 12.77 1.91 -2.27
N ALA A 66 13.87 2.65 -2.43
CA ALA A 66 14.21 3.37 -3.64
C ALA A 66 15.63 3.08 -4.09
N VAL A 67 15.91 3.36 -5.37
CA VAL A 67 17.25 3.41 -5.94
C VAL A 67 17.58 4.87 -6.19
N TRP A 68 18.68 5.34 -5.62
CA TRP A 68 19.17 6.68 -5.83
C TRP A 68 20.48 6.65 -6.59
N LYS A 69 20.55 7.44 -7.67
CA LYS A 69 21.78 7.78 -8.33
C LYS A 69 22.23 9.17 -7.87
N ASP A 70 23.38 9.22 -7.22
CA ASP A 70 24.00 10.48 -6.84
C ASP A 70 24.57 11.16 -8.09
N ALA A 71 23.97 12.29 -8.46
CA ALA A 71 24.38 13.05 -9.64
C ALA A 71 25.71 13.80 -9.44
N ASP A 72 26.14 14.00 -8.20
CA ASP A 72 27.38 14.69 -7.82
C ASP A 72 28.49 13.72 -7.38
N ALA A 73 28.25 12.41 -7.47
CA ALA A 73 29.24 11.41 -7.09
C ALA A 73 30.52 11.57 -7.91
N ALA A 74 31.63 11.87 -7.21
CA ALA A 74 32.97 11.84 -7.78
C ALA A 74 33.35 10.41 -8.20
N SER A 75 34.33 10.27 -9.10
CA SER A 75 34.74 8.97 -9.67
C SER A 75 35.22 7.93 -8.66
N THR A 76 35.56 8.36 -7.44
CA THR A 76 36.01 7.48 -6.34
C THR A 76 34.88 7.05 -5.41
N ASN A 77 33.68 7.62 -5.55
CA ASN A 77 32.52 7.33 -4.71
C ASN A 77 31.51 6.47 -5.47
N PRO A 78 30.72 5.63 -4.77
CA PRO A 78 29.61 4.93 -5.39
C PRO A 78 28.62 5.91 -6.03
N THR A 79 28.12 5.55 -7.22
CA THR A 79 27.20 6.40 -7.97
C THR A 79 25.74 6.00 -7.76
N HIS A 80 25.48 4.79 -7.28
CA HIS A 80 24.13 4.25 -7.07
C HIS A 80 24.02 3.65 -5.67
N TYR A 81 22.87 3.87 -5.06
CA TYR A 81 22.55 3.46 -3.70
C TYR A 81 21.15 2.85 -3.67
N ILE A 82 20.97 1.83 -2.83
CA ILE A 82 19.65 1.43 -2.35
C ILE A 82 19.35 2.32 -1.15
N VAL A 83 18.14 2.87 -1.11
CA VAL A 83 17.67 3.76 -0.04
C VAL A 83 16.43 3.11 0.58
N TYR A 84 16.38 3.10 1.91
CA TYR A 84 15.23 2.65 2.67
C TYR A 84 14.91 3.65 3.77
N ASN A 85 13.63 3.91 3.98
CA ASN A 85 13.18 4.69 5.12
C ASN A 85 12.71 3.73 6.23
N ASP A 86 13.44 3.71 7.34
CA ASP A 86 13.12 2.94 8.54
C ASP A 86 12.59 3.86 9.64
N GLY A 87 11.27 3.97 9.75
CA GLY A 87 10.60 4.74 10.81
C GLY A 87 10.96 6.23 10.80
N GLY A 88 11.23 6.81 9.63
CA GLY A 88 11.68 8.20 9.47
C GLY A 88 13.20 8.38 9.44
N THR A 89 13.98 7.30 9.47
CA THR A 89 15.43 7.34 9.28
C THR A 89 15.78 6.85 7.88
N ILE A 90 16.49 7.67 7.10
CA ILE A 90 17.00 7.24 5.80
C ILE A 90 18.26 6.39 6.00
N VAL A 91 18.25 5.20 5.42
CA VAL A 91 19.36 4.26 5.40
C VAL A 91 19.77 4.02 3.96
N THR A 92 21.07 4.13 3.68
CA THR A 92 21.63 3.97 2.34
C THR A 92 22.65 2.84 2.28
N TRP A 93 22.59 2.04 1.21
CA TRP A 93 23.59 1.03 0.88
C TRP A 93 24.17 1.32 -0.50
N ALA A 94 25.48 1.51 -0.58
CA ALA A 94 26.18 1.70 -1.84
C ALA A 94 26.21 0.41 -2.68
N SER A 95 26.05 0.53 -3.99
CA SER A 95 26.42 -0.55 -4.90
C SER A 95 27.94 -0.53 -5.10
N ASP A 96 28.65 -1.43 -4.43
CA ASP A 96 30.06 -1.65 -4.75
C ASP A 96 30.16 -2.56 -5.99
N ASN A 97 30.78 -2.05 -7.05
CA ASN A 97 31.34 -2.92 -8.07
C ASN A 97 32.57 -3.60 -7.46
N LEU A 98 32.40 -4.84 -6.98
CA LEU A 98 33.53 -5.74 -6.76
C LEU A 98 34.15 -6.04 -8.13
N VAL A 99 35.07 -5.19 -8.58
CA VAL A 99 35.96 -5.53 -9.69
C VAL A 99 36.90 -6.63 -9.16
N PRO A 100 36.91 -7.84 -9.77
CA PRO A 100 37.80 -8.92 -9.35
C PRO A 100 39.28 -8.56 -9.45
#